data_AF-A0A9E5GCT5-F1
#
_entry.id   AF-A0A9E5GCT5-F1
#
_cell.length_a   1.000
_cell.length_b   1.000
_cell.length_c   1.000
_cell.angle_alpha   90.00
_cell.angle_beta   90.00
_cell.angle_gamma   90.00
#
_symmetry.space_group_name_H-M   'P 1'
#
loop_
_entity.id
_entity.type
_entity.pdbx_description
1 polymer ?
#
loop_
_entity_poly.entity_id
_entity_poly.type
_entity_poly.pdbx_seq_one_letter_code
_entity_poly.pdbx_strand_id
1 'polypeptide(L)'
;MKKTFFIRLLSYFMLVSIVPIVLLGVFTMLISVRISMNNLNSQVVAGVVTTTENVSRVLEDLTARLQLFTQDPVLLTLFSDEVLDTETHKQELYRRMYLLPAGSTSSYEIHSVSSDGSKILSTSVLPVLY
;
A
#
# COMPACT_ATOMS: atom_id res chain seq x y z
N MET A 1 65.89 -32.52 21.92
CA MET A 1 64.68 -33.36 22.11
C MET A 1 63.53 -32.67 22.87
N LYS A 2 63.76 -31.95 23.99
CA LYS A 2 62.68 -31.36 24.81
C LYS A 2 61.82 -30.29 24.12
N LYS A 3 62.38 -29.47 23.22
CA LYS A 3 61.64 -28.44 22.47
C LYS A 3 60.50 -29.02 21.61
N THR A 4 60.72 -30.17 20.98
CA THR A 4 59.73 -30.82 20.09
C THR A 4 58.53 -31.37 20.86
N PHE A 5 58.74 -31.84 22.10
CA PHE A 5 57.67 -32.33 22.97
C PHE A 5 56.77 -31.19 23.46
N PHE A 6 57.37 -30.08 23.91
CA PHE A 6 56.63 -28.92 24.39
C PHE A 6 55.78 -28.28 23.28
N ILE A 7 56.32 -28.18 22.06
CA ILE A 7 55.60 -27.66 20.89
C ILE A 7 54.40 -28.55 20.52
N ARG A 8 54.56 -29.88 20.57
CA ARG A 8 53.44 -30.81 20.34
C ARG A 8 52.35 -30.66 21.40
N LEU A 9 52.73 -30.58 22.68
CA LEU A 9 51.77 -30.40 23.77
C LEU A 9 51.01 -29.08 23.66
N LEU A 10 51.72 -27.98 23.35
CA LEU A 10 51.13 -26.67 23.14
C LEU A 10 50.17 -26.67 21.94
N SER A 11 50.53 -27.34 20.84
CA SER A 11 49.68 -27.48 19.66
C SER A 11 48.37 -28.22 19.98
N TYR A 12 48.43 -29.35 20.70
CA TYR A 12 47.23 -30.08 21.10
C TYR A 12 46.35 -29.26 22.04
N PHE A 13 46.94 -28.54 23.00
CA PHE A 13 46.20 -27.67 23.90
C PHE A 13 45.47 -26.55 23.13
N MET A 14 46.16 -25.88 22.20
CA MET A 14 45.54 -24.87 21.34
C MET A 14 44.40 -25.43 20.51
N LEU A 15 44.56 -26.63 19.96
CA LEU A 15 43.55 -27.29 19.14
C LEU A 15 42.29 -27.60 19.97
N VAL A 16 42.47 -28.14 21.18
CA VAL A 16 41.36 -28.45 22.10
C VAL A 16 40.68 -27.19 22.63
N SER A 17 41.39 -26.07 22.79
CA SER A 17 40.78 -24.81 23.25
C SER A 17 40.13 -24.00 22.14
N ILE A 18 40.73 -23.93 20.94
CA ILE A 18 40.26 -23.05 19.85
C ILE A 18 39.13 -23.69 19.05
N VAL A 19 39.23 -24.99 18.74
CA VAL A 19 38.24 -25.65 17.88
C VAL A 19 36.81 -25.59 18.43
N PRO A 20 36.55 -25.81 19.73
CA PRO A 20 35.21 -25.67 20.28
C PRO A 20 34.66 -24.25 20.17
N ILE A 21 35.51 -23.23 20.34
CA ILE A 21 35.12 -21.82 20.25
C ILE A 21 34.72 -21.48 18.82
N VAL A 22 35.52 -21.92 17.84
CA VAL A 22 35.22 -21.71 16.42
C VAL A 22 33.93 -22.43 16.02
N LEU A 23 33.75 -23.69 16.45
CA LEU A 23 32.52 -24.44 16.20
C LEU A 23 31.31 -23.73 16.81
N LEU A 24 31.40 -23.28 18.06
CA LEU A 24 30.33 -22.56 18.73
C LEU A 24 29.97 -21.26 17.98
N GLY A 25 30.98 -20.53 17.49
CA GLY A 25 30.79 -19.33 16.68
C GLY A 25 30.04 -19.62 15.38
N VAL A 26 30.44 -20.67 14.66
CA VAL A 26 29.76 -21.10 13.43
C VAL A 26 28.33 -21.53 13.70
N PHE A 27 28.09 -22.35 14.73
CA PHE A 27 26.73 -22.78 15.11
C PHE A 27 25.84 -21.59 15.47
N THR A 28 26.35 -20.67 16.28
CA THR A 28 25.60 -19.46 16.69
C THR A 28 25.28 -18.60 15.48
N MET A 29 26.23 -18.43 14.56
CA MET A 29 26.01 -17.70 13.31
C MET A 29 24.90 -18.33 12.47
N LEU A 30 24.95 -19.65 12.25
CA LEU A 30 23.93 -20.37 11.46
C LEU A 30 22.53 -20.26 12.08
N ILE A 31 22.43 -20.41 13.41
CA ILE A 31 21.16 -20.26 14.13
C ILE A 31 20.65 -18.82 14.03
N SER A 32 21.52 -17.84 14.23
CA SER A 32 21.19 -16.42 14.17
C SER A 32 20.69 -16.00 12.78
N VAL A 33 21.35 -16.48 11.72
CA VAL A 33 20.93 -16.24 10.33
C VAL A 33 19.54 -16.83 10.09
N ARG A 34 19.29 -18.07 10.53
CA ARG A 34 17.98 -18.72 10.37
C ARG A 34 16.86 -17.96 11.08
N ILE A 35 17.09 -17.56 12.33
CA ILE A 35 16.10 -16.80 13.11
C ILE A 35 15.85 -15.43 12.46
N SER A 36 16.92 -14.74 12.06
CA SER A 36 16.81 -13.44 11.39
C SER A 36 16.02 -13.54 10.08
N MET A 37 16.27 -14.57 9.28
CA MET A 37 15.56 -14.79 8.02
C MET A 37 14.08 -15.08 8.25
N ASN A 38 13.73 -15.87 9.26
CA ASN A 38 12.34 -16.13 9.62
C ASN A 38 11.63 -14.85 10.10
N ASN A 39 12.31 -14.03 10.90
CA ASN A 39 11.76 -12.76 11.38
C ASN A 39 11.57 -11.76 10.24
N LEU A 40 12.51 -11.71 9.28
CA LEU A 40 12.38 -10.89 8.08
C LEU A 40 11.19 -11.34 7.23
N ASN A 41 11.07 -12.64 6.96
CA ASN A 41 9.93 -13.18 6.20
C ASN A 41 8.60 -12.86 6.90
N SER A 42 8.53 -13.02 8.22
CA SER A 42 7.31 -12.73 8.98
C SER A 42 6.92 -11.26 8.90
N GLN A 43 7.90 -10.34 9.01
CA GLN A 43 7.67 -8.90 8.87
C GLN A 43 7.24 -8.52 7.45
N VAL A 44 7.84 -9.12 6.42
CA VAL A 44 7.45 -8.89 5.03
C VAL A 44 6.00 -9.35 4.80
N VAL A 45 5.64 -10.55 5.25
CA VAL A 45 4.27 -11.06 5.12
C VAL A 45 3.27 -10.15 5.86
N ALA A 46 3.56 -9.76 7.10
CA ALA A 46 2.71 -8.86 7.86
C ALA A 46 2.54 -7.48 7.18
N GLY A 47 3.63 -6.95 6.61
CA GLY A 47 3.60 -5.70 5.85
C GLY A 47 2.74 -5.79 4.60
N VAL A 48 2.84 -6.89 3.84
CA VAL A 48 2.02 -7.15 2.64
C VAL A 48 0.54 -7.29 3.02
N VAL A 49 0.23 -8.04 4.07
CA VAL A 49 -1.16 -8.20 4.56
C VAL A 49 -1.75 -6.84 4.95
N THR A 50 -1.04 -6.08 5.78
CA THR A 50 -1.47 -4.73 6.20
C THR A 50 -1.69 -3.80 5.02
N THR A 51 -0.79 -3.83 4.04
CA THR A 51 -0.91 -3.01 2.82
C THR A 51 -2.14 -3.41 2.01
N THR A 52 -2.37 -4.72 1.85
CA THR A 52 -3.52 -5.26 1.11
C THR A 52 -4.84 -4.90 1.78
N GLU A 53 -4.91 -4.99 3.12
CA GLU A 53 -6.09 -4.57 3.88
C GLU A 53 -6.34 -3.06 3.73
N ASN A 54 -5.31 -2.23 3.77
CA ASN A 54 -5.46 -0.79 3.59
C ASN A 54 -5.94 -0.44 2.17
N VAL A 55 -5.40 -1.07 1.14
CA VAL A 55 -5.88 -0.89 -0.25
C VAL A 55 -7.34 -1.32 -0.37
N SER A 56 -7.71 -2.46 0.22
CA SER A 56 -9.08 -2.96 0.20
C SER A 56 -10.05 -1.99 0.88
N ARG A 57 -9.69 -1.45 2.04
CA ARG A 57 -10.50 -0.42 2.74
C ARG A 57 -10.68 0.85 1.91
N VAL A 58 -9.64 1.31 1.23
CA VAL A 58 -9.73 2.48 0.33
C VAL A 58 -10.67 2.19 -0.84
N LEU A 59 -10.57 1.00 -1.46
CA LEU A 59 -11.45 0.59 -2.54
C LEU A 59 -12.91 0.46 -2.07
N GLU A 60 -13.15 -0.10 -0.88
CA GLU A 60 -14.48 -0.21 -0.29
C GLU A 60 -15.10 1.17 -0.01
N ASP A 61 -14.34 2.10 0.58
CA ASP A 61 -14.79 3.48 0.82
C ASP A 61 -15.13 4.20 -0.49
N LEU A 62 -14.25 4.12 -1.49
CA LEU A 62 -14.51 4.70 -2.82
C LEU A 62 -15.73 4.07 -3.49
N THR A 63 -15.90 2.76 -3.39
CA THR A 63 -17.07 2.04 -3.94
C THR A 63 -18.35 2.49 -3.25
N ALA A 64 -18.35 2.59 -1.92
CA ALA A 64 -19.52 3.04 -1.16
C ALA A 64 -19.90 4.49 -1.51
N ARG A 65 -18.91 5.39 -1.63
CA ARG A 65 -19.12 6.78 -2.06
C ARG A 65 -19.70 6.86 -3.47
N LEU A 66 -19.16 6.09 -4.43
CA LEU A 66 -19.68 6.04 -5.79
C LEU A 66 -21.10 5.44 -5.83
N GLN A 67 -21.39 4.41 -5.05
CA GLN A 67 -22.74 3.85 -4.96
C GLN A 67 -23.74 4.90 -4.46
N LEU A 68 -23.42 5.60 -3.37
CA LEU A 68 -24.25 6.70 -2.86
C LEU A 68 -24.47 7.79 -3.90
N PHE A 69 -23.42 8.16 -4.65
CA PHE A 69 -23.53 9.11 -5.75
C PHE A 69 -24.46 8.63 -6.86
N THR A 70 -24.33 7.38 -7.31
CA THR A 70 -25.18 6.83 -8.38
C THR A 70 -26.64 6.65 -7.98
N GLN A 71 -26.93 6.55 -6.69
CA GLN A 71 -28.30 6.40 -6.16
C GLN A 71 -28.97 7.74 -5.82
N ASP A 72 -28.25 8.84 -5.95
CA ASP A 72 -28.78 10.17 -5.66
C ASP A 72 -29.92 10.51 -6.65
N PRO A 73 -31.15 10.73 -6.16
CA PRO A 73 -32.31 10.99 -7.01
C PRO A 73 -32.12 12.21 -7.92
N VAL A 74 -31.35 13.21 -7.46
CA VAL A 74 -31.07 14.42 -8.25
C VAL A 74 -30.16 14.08 -9.43
N LEU A 75 -29.17 13.21 -9.22
CA LEU A 75 -28.33 12.72 -10.31
C LEU A 75 -29.11 11.89 -11.32
N LEU A 76 -30.01 11.03 -10.86
CA LEU A 76 -30.89 10.26 -11.74
C LEU A 76 -31.76 11.18 -12.60
N THR A 77 -32.29 12.27 -12.04
CA THR A 77 -33.04 13.27 -12.82
C THR A 77 -32.15 14.03 -13.80
N LEU A 78 -30.92 14.40 -13.39
CA LEU A 78 -29.95 15.09 -14.24
C LEU A 78 -29.53 14.26 -15.46
N PHE A 79 -29.50 12.93 -15.34
CA PHE A 79 -29.17 12.02 -16.43
C PHE A 79 -30.38 11.51 -17.23
N SER A 80 -31.60 11.65 -16.71
CA SER A 80 -32.83 11.17 -17.38
C SER A 80 -33.46 12.22 -18.30
N ASP A 81 -33.27 13.51 -18.01
CA ASP A 81 -33.77 14.57 -18.89
C ASP A 81 -32.82 14.78 -20.08
N GLU A 82 -33.36 14.78 -21.30
CA GLU A 82 -32.66 15.17 -22.55
C GLU A 82 -32.07 16.61 -22.52
N VAL A 83 -32.30 17.36 -21.43
CA VAL A 83 -31.91 18.77 -21.23
C VAL A 83 -30.62 18.87 -20.40
N LEU A 84 -29.64 18.01 -20.69
CA LEU A 84 -28.31 18.00 -20.06
C LEU A 84 -27.42 19.19 -20.49
N ASP A 85 -28.00 20.21 -21.13
CA ASP A 85 -27.26 21.30 -21.78
C ASP A 85 -27.45 22.67 -21.09
N THR A 86 -28.20 22.73 -19.99
CA THR A 86 -28.23 23.94 -19.17
C THR A 86 -27.00 23.97 -18.26
N GLU A 87 -26.24 25.07 -18.29
CA GLU A 87 -25.05 25.27 -17.43
C GLU A 87 -25.33 25.02 -15.94
N THR A 88 -26.55 25.28 -15.49
CA THR A 88 -27.03 24.98 -14.13
C THR A 88 -26.94 23.49 -13.78
N HIS A 89 -27.25 22.59 -14.71
CA HIS A 89 -27.16 21.15 -14.49
C HIS A 89 -25.71 20.67 -14.42
N LYS A 90 -24.82 21.24 -15.25
CA LYS A 90 -23.38 20.96 -15.20
C LYS A 90 -22.75 21.42 -13.89
N GLN A 91 -23.13 22.61 -13.41
CA GLN A 91 -22.66 23.14 -12.13
C GLN A 91 -23.14 22.31 -10.94
N GLU A 92 -24.39 21.85 -10.94
CA GLU A 92 -24.92 21.01 -9.86
C GLU A 92 -24.28 19.62 -9.86
N LEU A 93 -24.07 19.02 -11.04
CA LEU A 93 -23.33 17.77 -11.20
C LEU A 93 -21.88 17.93 -10.70
N TYR A 94 -21.20 19.01 -11.11
CA TYR A 94 -19.85 19.33 -10.65
C TYR A 94 -19.78 19.46 -9.13
N ARG A 95 -20.71 20.22 -8.54
CA ARG A 95 -20.76 20.44 -7.09
C ARG A 95 -20.89 19.13 -6.34
N ARG A 96 -21.75 18.21 -6.80
CA ARG A 96 -21.92 16.89 -6.18
C ARG A 96 -20.70 16.01 -6.35
N MET A 97 -20.08 16.02 -7.53
CA MET A 97 -18.82 15.31 -7.78
C MET A 97 -17.68 15.86 -6.91
N TYR A 98 -17.61 17.18 -6.70
CA TYR A 98 -16.62 17.83 -5.86
C TYR A 98 -16.81 17.53 -4.37
N LEU A 99 -18.05 17.23 -3.94
CA LEU A 99 -18.35 16.87 -2.55
C LEU A 99 -18.10 15.39 -2.23
N LEU A 100 -18.01 14.50 -3.22
CA LEU A 100 -17.63 13.10 -3.01
C LEU A 100 -16.29 12.91 -2.27
N PRO A 101 -15.20 13.65 -2.63
CA PRO A 101 -13.96 13.62 -1.88
C PRO A 101 -13.99 14.40 -0.56
N ALA A 102 -15.06 15.13 -0.25
CA ALA A 102 -15.10 15.95 0.96
C ALA A 102 -14.92 15.07 2.21
N GLY A 103 -14.02 15.50 3.10
CA GLY A 103 -13.66 14.76 4.32
C GLY A 103 -12.65 13.63 4.12
N SER A 104 -12.22 13.34 2.89
CA SER A 104 -11.08 12.46 2.62
C SER A 104 -9.75 13.21 2.80
N THR A 105 -8.74 12.55 3.37
CA THR A 105 -7.36 13.05 3.41
C THR A 105 -6.61 12.82 2.11
N SER A 106 -7.14 11.95 1.24
CA SER A 106 -6.60 11.63 -0.08
C SER A 106 -7.11 12.63 -1.13
N SER A 107 -6.20 13.22 -1.90
CA SER A 107 -6.54 14.03 -3.07
C SER A 107 -6.82 13.10 -4.26
N TYR A 108 -8.08 13.03 -4.70
CA TYR A 108 -8.47 12.32 -5.92
C TYR A 108 -9.41 13.17 -6.76
N GLU A 109 -9.31 12.98 -8.08
CA GLU A 109 -10.14 13.64 -9.08
C GLU A 109 -11.23 12.69 -9.54
N ILE A 110 -12.42 13.24 -9.80
CA ILE A 110 -13.57 12.47 -10.26
C ILE A 110 -13.92 12.94 -11.66
N HIS A 111 -14.11 11.96 -12.55
CA HIS A 111 -14.47 12.19 -13.94
C HIS A 111 -15.81 11.52 -14.23
N SER A 112 -16.71 12.26 -14.88
CA SER A 112 -17.93 11.75 -15.47
C SER A 112 -17.78 11.80 -16.98
N VAL A 113 -18.04 10.67 -17.64
CA VAL A 113 -17.88 10.52 -19.09
C VAL A 113 -19.19 10.02 -19.67
N SER A 114 -19.68 10.71 -20.69
CA SER A 114 -20.88 10.28 -21.42
C SER A 114 -20.63 8.97 -22.20
N SER A 115 -21.69 8.20 -22.44
CA SER A 115 -21.63 6.90 -23.13
C SER A 115 -21.01 6.95 -24.54
N ASP A 116 -21.07 8.12 -25.19
CA ASP A 116 -20.50 8.41 -26.51
C ASP A 116 -19.10 9.04 -26.44
N GLY A 117 -18.56 9.26 -25.24
CA GLY A 117 -17.25 9.87 -25.00
C GLY A 117 -17.17 11.37 -25.33
N SER A 118 -18.27 12.01 -25.74
CA SER A 118 -18.26 13.41 -26.20
C SER A 118 -18.19 14.43 -25.07
N LYS A 119 -18.67 14.07 -23.87
CA LYS A 119 -18.78 14.95 -22.71
C LYS A 119 -17.97 14.37 -21.56
N ILE A 120 -17.02 15.16 -21.07
CA ILE A 120 -16.20 14.84 -19.89
C ILE A 120 -16.35 15.99 -18.90
N LEU A 121 -16.88 15.69 -17.72
CA LEU A 121 -16.85 16.60 -16.58
C LEU A 121 -15.79 16.09 -15.61
N SER A 122 -14.90 16.97 -15.15
CA SER A 122 -13.83 16.61 -14.23
C SER A 122 -13.74 17.60 -13.09
N THR A 123 -13.48 17.11 -11.88
CA THR A 123 -13.19 17.94 -10.72
C THR A 123 -11.76 18.47 -10.68
N SER A 124 -10.91 18.12 -11.67
CA SER A 124 -9.52 18.60 -11.76
C SER A 124 -9.42 20.09 -12.10
N VAL A 125 -10.47 20.63 -12.71
CA VAL A 125 -10.55 22.05 -13.10
C VAL A 125 -11.75 22.66 -12.39
N LEU A 126 -11.58 23.87 -11.83
CA LEU A 126 -12.70 24.63 -11.27
C LEU A 126 -13.59 25.16 -12.41
N PRO A 127 -14.93 25.12 -12.27
CA PRO A 127 -15.82 25.66 -13.28
C PRO A 127 -15.60 27.15 -13.42
N VAL A 128 -15.58 27.64 -14.67
CA VAL A 128 -15.49 29.08 -14.96
C VAL A 128 -16.79 29.73 -14.47
N LEU A 129 -16.69 30.64 -13.51
CA LEU A 129 -17.80 31.50 -13.10
C LEU A 129 -18.09 32.48 -14.24
N TYR A 130 -19.27 32.37 -14.86
CA TYR A 130 -19.80 33.35 -15.80
C TYR A 130 -20.72 34.34 -15.07
#